data_AF-A0A2T9WRZ0-F1
#
_entry.id   AF-A0A2T9WRZ0-F1
#
_cell.length_a   1.000
_cell.length_b   1.000
_cell.length_c   1.000
_cell.angle_alpha   90.00
_cell.angle_beta   90.00
_cell.angle_gamma   90.00
#
_symmetry.space_group_name_H-M   'P 1'
#
loop_
_entity.id
_entity.type
_entity.pdbx_description
1 polymer ?
#
loop_
_entity_poly.entity_id
_entity_poly.type
_entity_poly.pdbx_seq_one_letter_code
_entity_poly.pdbx_strand_id
1 'polypeptide(L)'
;MGLEDLLHSHQKKIEDYTPQDIAEYYRNLANIYGLAPIPSHDSFAVIADKELAQAAESKCPYPISGIKIHTPFSKEIKNLLMDADFQSMLISGKVGGIKIFLFDYPNTRHKWLTIYMPVSSLPYYKELINIFEKNGMPINPQVDTYLDGKYEISRIYIYTYPEPYEENQQRKGVFVRYSPYFTAQACIPDIGKIVNDMLMNIKTKDPNQNKIYIKNISDFIERTYWSKIRDDRWRDAEDTGHTRIFAVSRSWLSENERILDYLLHDPSSIYTFITLKEIDDGRTIVPDPNIILSYDWNTKQLEAYDLLNAKIVKYNLSNEDTRISDHPKERLEQFLKNGTAYP
;
A
#
# COMPACT_ATOMS: atom_id res chain seq x y z
N MET A 1 -10.82 34.28 7.96
CA MET A 1 -10.90 33.30 9.06
C MET A 1 -9.51 32.74 9.23
N GLY A 2 -8.82 33.15 10.29
CA GLY A 2 -7.43 32.77 10.54
C GLY A 2 -7.32 31.38 11.17
N LEU A 3 -6.11 30.81 11.14
CA LEU A 3 -5.76 29.55 11.85
C LEU A 3 -6.16 29.61 13.33
N GLU A 4 -6.14 30.81 13.92
CA GLU A 4 -6.49 31.12 15.31
C GLU A 4 -8.01 31.04 15.56
N ASP A 5 -8.87 31.31 14.56
CA ASP A 5 -10.33 31.26 14.71
C ASP A 5 -10.87 29.82 14.74
N LEU A 6 -10.22 28.90 14.01
CA LEU A 6 -10.51 27.46 14.07
C LEU A 6 -10.09 26.82 15.39
N LEU A 7 -9.15 27.46 16.08
CA LEU A 7 -8.50 26.98 17.29
C LEU A 7 -8.95 27.74 18.55
N HIS A 8 -10.06 28.49 18.50
CA HIS A 8 -10.70 29.02 19.71
C HIS A 8 -11.06 27.95 20.77
N SER A 9 -10.83 26.66 20.48
CA SER A 9 -10.89 25.52 21.39
C SER A 9 -9.57 25.10 22.06
N HIS A 10 -8.45 25.82 21.89
CA HIS A 10 -7.14 25.54 22.53
C HIS A 10 -7.09 25.77 24.06
N GLN A 11 -8.15 25.43 24.78
CA GLN A 11 -8.12 25.24 26.24
C GLN A 11 -7.75 23.81 26.64
N LYS A 12 -7.83 22.84 25.71
CA LYS A 12 -7.52 21.43 25.95
C LYS A 12 -6.03 21.14 25.75
N LYS A 13 -5.43 20.30 26.61
CA LYS A 13 -4.09 19.75 26.35
C LYS A 13 -4.18 18.78 25.17
N ILE A 14 -3.09 18.59 24.42
CA ILE A 14 -3.05 17.67 23.27
C ILE A 14 -3.53 16.26 23.65
N GLU A 15 -3.23 15.84 24.88
CA GLU A 15 -3.65 14.55 25.44
C GLU A 15 -5.18 14.39 25.48
N ASP A 16 -5.92 15.48 25.62
CA ASP A 16 -7.38 15.50 25.78
C ASP A 16 -8.14 15.45 24.45
N TYR A 17 -7.46 15.60 23.31
CA TYR A 17 -8.11 15.51 22.00
C TYR A 17 -8.56 14.09 21.70
N THR A 18 -9.85 13.93 21.44
CA THR A 18 -10.45 12.67 20.98
C THR A 18 -10.29 12.50 19.47
N PRO A 19 -10.48 11.28 18.93
CA PRO A 19 -10.57 11.06 17.49
C PRO A 19 -11.58 11.97 16.78
N GLN A 20 -12.70 12.26 17.45
CA GLN A 20 -13.77 13.12 16.96
C GLN A 20 -13.31 14.58 16.86
N ASP A 21 -12.65 15.10 17.89
CA ASP A 21 -12.11 16.47 17.88
C ASP A 21 -11.13 16.66 16.70
N ILE A 22 -10.25 15.68 16.47
CA ILE A 22 -9.28 15.73 15.38
C ILE A 22 -9.96 15.61 14.01
N ALA A 23 -10.93 14.72 13.86
CA ALA A 23 -11.68 14.57 12.61
C ALA A 23 -12.46 15.85 12.26
N GLU A 24 -13.04 16.53 13.25
CA GLU A 24 -13.72 17.80 13.05
C GLU A 24 -12.75 18.91 12.65
N TYR A 25 -11.58 18.99 13.29
CA TYR A 25 -10.52 19.92 12.90
C TYR A 25 -10.12 19.74 11.42
N TYR A 26 -9.84 18.51 11.00
CA TYR A 26 -9.47 18.22 9.61
C TYR A 26 -10.62 18.43 8.62
N ARG A 27 -11.88 18.25 9.04
CA ARG A 27 -13.05 18.62 8.23
C ARG A 27 -13.08 20.11 7.94
N ASN A 28 -12.83 20.93 8.97
CA ASN A 28 -12.79 22.38 8.80
C ASN A 28 -11.60 22.81 7.94
N LEU A 29 -10.44 22.18 8.13
CA LEU A 29 -9.27 22.38 7.26
C LEU A 29 -9.61 22.07 5.79
N ALA A 30 -10.29 20.94 5.53
CA ALA A 30 -10.71 20.56 4.19
C ALA A 30 -11.63 21.61 3.56
N ASN A 31 -12.61 22.12 4.31
CA ASN A 31 -13.53 23.16 3.83
C ASN A 31 -12.81 24.47 3.47
N ILE A 32 -11.80 24.87 4.24
CA ILE A 32 -11.07 26.12 4.02
C ILE A 32 -10.14 26.03 2.82
N TYR A 33 -9.46 24.90 2.67
CA TYR A 33 -8.42 24.72 1.64
C TYR A 33 -8.91 23.95 0.40
N GLY A 34 -10.20 23.62 0.33
CA GLY A 34 -10.79 22.94 -0.82
C GLY A 34 -10.33 21.49 -0.99
N LEU A 35 -9.99 20.81 0.10
CA LEU A 35 -9.70 19.38 0.10
C LEU A 35 -11.01 18.58 0.06
N ALA A 36 -10.98 17.31 -0.35
CA ALA A 36 -12.16 16.46 -0.43
C ALA A 36 -12.43 15.74 0.92
N PRO A 37 -13.48 16.11 1.68
CA PRO A 37 -13.88 15.38 2.86
C PRO A 37 -14.72 14.16 2.48
N ILE A 38 -14.35 12.97 2.95
CA ILE A 38 -15.08 11.72 2.68
C ILE A 38 -15.50 11.09 4.01
N PRO A 39 -16.74 11.33 4.46
CA PRO A 39 -17.26 10.70 5.67
C PRO A 39 -17.61 9.22 5.41
N SER A 40 -17.36 8.40 6.43
CA SER A 40 -17.80 7.00 6.52
C SER A 40 -18.47 6.79 7.88
N HIS A 41 -19.13 5.64 8.08
CA HIS A 41 -19.81 5.32 9.33
C HIS A 41 -18.87 5.33 10.54
N ASP A 42 -17.63 4.85 10.37
CA ASP A 42 -16.67 4.62 11.45
C ASP A 42 -15.36 5.41 11.29
N SER A 43 -15.30 6.27 10.27
CA SER A 43 -14.08 6.95 9.87
C SER A 43 -14.37 8.22 9.08
N PHE A 44 -13.37 9.09 9.02
CA PHE A 44 -13.41 10.32 8.24
C PHE A 44 -12.10 10.46 7.49
N ALA A 45 -12.18 10.73 6.18
CA ALA A 45 -11.00 10.98 5.37
C ALA A 45 -10.99 12.41 4.82
N VAL A 46 -9.79 12.95 4.65
CA VAL A 46 -9.53 14.21 3.95
C VAL A 46 -8.49 13.93 2.88
N ILE A 47 -8.88 14.14 1.63
CA ILE A 47 -8.06 13.78 0.48
C ILE A 47 -7.69 15.05 -0.29
N ALA A 48 -6.39 15.25 -0.48
CA ALA A 48 -5.83 16.38 -1.22
C ALA A 48 -5.54 16.01 -2.69
N ASP A 49 -5.17 14.75 -2.93
CA ASP A 49 -4.94 14.24 -4.27
C ASP A 49 -6.28 14.06 -5.03
N LYS A 50 -6.40 14.75 -6.17
CA LYS A 50 -7.65 14.80 -6.94
C LYS A 50 -8.01 13.45 -7.55
N GLU A 51 -7.02 12.69 -8.03
CA GLU A 51 -7.25 11.38 -8.63
C GLU A 51 -7.71 10.41 -7.55
N LEU A 52 -7.07 10.45 -6.39
CA LEU A 52 -7.44 9.66 -5.22
C LEU A 52 -8.85 10.00 -4.72
N ALA A 53 -9.22 11.29 -4.69
CA ALA A 53 -10.55 11.72 -4.29
C ALA A 53 -11.62 11.22 -5.28
N GLN A 54 -11.40 11.40 -6.57
CA GLN A 54 -12.29 10.88 -7.62
C GLN A 54 -12.42 9.35 -7.54
N ALA A 55 -11.31 8.67 -7.30
CA ALA A 55 -11.31 7.23 -7.21
C ALA A 55 -12.09 6.72 -5.99
N ALA A 56 -12.01 7.43 -4.87
CA ALA A 56 -12.72 7.07 -3.63
C ALA A 56 -14.25 7.14 -3.77
N GLU A 57 -14.76 7.95 -4.70
CA GLU A 57 -16.20 8.09 -4.99
C GLU A 57 -16.66 7.19 -6.14
N SER A 58 -15.74 6.61 -6.91
CA SER A 58 -16.04 5.77 -8.07
C SER A 58 -16.35 4.32 -7.66
N LYS A 59 -17.28 3.68 -8.38
CA LYS A 59 -17.57 2.24 -8.25
C LYS A 59 -16.56 1.34 -8.95
N CYS A 60 -15.78 1.89 -9.88
CA CYS A 60 -14.80 1.18 -10.71
C CYS A 60 -13.67 2.16 -11.10
N PRO A 61 -12.92 2.70 -10.13
CA PRO A 61 -11.82 3.61 -10.42
C PRO A 61 -10.69 2.91 -11.16
N TYR A 62 -9.90 3.70 -11.89
CA TYR A 62 -8.58 3.26 -12.30
C TYR A 62 -7.71 2.99 -11.07
N PRO A 63 -6.82 1.98 -11.13
CA PRO A 63 -5.94 1.66 -10.02
C PRO A 63 -5.01 2.84 -9.72
N ILE A 64 -5.03 3.28 -8.47
CA ILE A 64 -4.07 4.23 -7.93
C ILE A 64 -3.19 3.46 -6.96
N SER A 65 -1.88 3.54 -7.17
CA SER A 65 -0.86 2.80 -6.41
C SER A 65 0.01 3.71 -5.57
N GLY A 66 0.82 3.13 -4.69
CA GLY A 66 1.69 3.85 -3.76
C GLY A 66 1.80 3.12 -2.41
N ILE A 67 2.05 3.88 -1.35
CA ILE A 67 2.16 3.35 0.02
C ILE A 67 1.13 3.95 0.97
N LYS A 68 0.71 3.14 1.94
CA LYS A 68 -0.12 3.56 3.07
C LYS A 68 0.72 3.48 4.34
N ILE A 69 0.65 4.52 5.15
CA ILE A 69 1.30 4.58 6.46
C ILE A 69 0.21 4.47 7.51
N HIS A 70 0.32 3.49 8.38
CA HIS A 70 -0.68 3.17 9.39
C HIS A 70 -0.11 3.40 10.77
N THR A 71 -0.90 4.04 11.63
CA THR A 71 -0.44 4.42 12.97
C THR A 71 -1.53 4.12 14.00
N PRO A 72 -1.17 3.59 15.19
CA PRO A 72 -2.08 3.55 16.33
C PRO A 72 -2.29 4.96 16.90
N PHE A 73 -3.26 5.10 17.80
CA PHE A 73 -3.50 6.36 18.50
C PHE A 73 -2.45 6.57 19.58
N SER A 74 -1.75 7.70 19.54
CA SER A 74 -0.73 8.08 20.52
C SER A 74 -0.56 9.59 20.60
N LYS A 75 0.18 10.06 21.61
CA LYS A 75 0.49 11.49 21.77
C LYS A 75 1.34 12.01 20.61
N GLU A 76 2.30 11.23 20.14
CA GLU A 76 3.19 11.57 19.02
C GLU A 76 2.40 11.75 17.72
N ILE A 77 1.40 10.89 17.49
CA ILE A 77 0.53 11.00 16.32
C ILE A 77 -0.40 12.22 16.42
N LYS A 78 -0.89 12.58 17.61
CA LYS A 78 -1.63 13.84 17.80
C LYS A 78 -0.74 15.05 17.52
N ASN A 79 0.50 15.04 18.01
CA ASN A 79 1.48 16.10 17.74
C ASN A 79 1.73 16.25 16.25
N LEU A 80 2.00 15.13 15.55
CA LEU A 80 2.17 15.10 14.09
C LEU A 80 0.99 15.75 13.37
N LEU A 81 -0.24 15.37 13.73
CA LEU A 81 -1.44 15.91 13.08
C LEU A 81 -1.69 17.40 13.38
N MET A 82 -1.12 17.94 14.47
CA MET A 82 -1.19 19.36 14.80
C MET A 82 0.04 20.14 14.30
N ASP A 83 1.04 19.47 13.74
CA ASP A 83 2.23 20.10 13.18
C ASP A 83 1.88 20.87 11.88
N ALA A 84 2.28 22.13 11.83
CA ALA A 84 1.98 23.02 10.71
C ALA A 84 2.65 22.57 9.38
N ASP A 85 3.82 21.94 9.46
CA ASP A 85 4.53 21.42 8.28
C ASP A 85 3.76 20.21 7.72
N PHE A 86 3.24 19.34 8.59
CA PHE A 86 2.39 18.21 8.16
C PHE A 86 1.10 18.71 7.49
N GLN A 87 0.42 19.67 8.11
CA GLN A 87 -0.80 20.26 7.54
C GLN A 87 -0.52 20.93 6.19
N SER A 88 0.61 21.64 6.06
CA SER A 88 1.06 22.23 4.80
C SER A 88 1.30 21.18 3.72
N MET A 89 1.93 20.06 4.07
CA MET A 89 2.09 18.93 3.14
C MET A 89 0.76 18.36 2.67
N LEU A 90 -0.22 18.22 3.56
CA LEU A 90 -1.57 17.77 3.19
C LEU A 90 -2.26 18.80 2.28
N ILE A 91 -2.27 20.08 2.67
CA ILE A 91 -2.93 21.15 1.90
C ILE A 91 -2.35 21.27 0.48
N SER A 92 -1.03 21.11 0.34
CA SER A 92 -0.34 21.17 -0.95
C SER A 92 -0.40 19.88 -1.77
N GLY A 93 -0.98 18.80 -1.24
CA GLY A 93 -1.06 17.49 -1.92
C GLY A 93 0.24 16.68 -1.93
N LYS A 94 1.29 17.15 -1.22
CA LYS A 94 2.51 16.36 -1.00
C LYS A 94 2.24 15.08 -0.20
N VAL A 95 1.23 15.13 0.67
CA VAL A 95 0.54 13.96 1.21
C VAL A 95 -0.82 13.86 0.51
N GLY A 96 -1.10 12.73 -0.13
CA GLY A 96 -2.32 12.57 -0.93
C GLY A 96 -3.60 12.58 -0.12
N GLY A 97 -3.54 12.22 1.16
CA GLY A 97 -4.67 12.34 2.08
C GLY A 97 -4.43 11.65 3.41
N ILE A 98 -5.40 11.79 4.31
CA ILE A 98 -5.46 11.03 5.56
C ILE A 98 -6.83 10.41 5.77
N LYS A 99 -6.89 9.34 6.56
CA LYS A 99 -8.11 8.75 7.09
C LYS A 99 -7.96 8.50 8.58
N ILE A 100 -8.88 9.07 9.35
CA ILE A 100 -8.97 8.96 10.80
C ILE A 100 -10.13 8.01 11.14
N PHE A 101 -9.87 7.00 11.95
CA PHE A 101 -10.91 6.13 12.49
C PHE A 101 -11.49 6.73 13.76
N LEU A 102 -12.82 6.82 13.84
CA LEU A 102 -13.52 7.50 14.93
C LEU A 102 -13.70 6.63 16.17
N PHE A 103 -13.54 5.32 16.01
CA PHE A 103 -13.67 4.33 17.07
C PHE A 103 -12.42 3.47 17.12
N ASP A 104 -11.93 3.24 18.34
CA ASP A 104 -10.85 2.30 18.60
C ASP A 104 -11.43 0.90 18.76
N TYR A 105 -10.93 -0.05 17.96
CA TYR A 105 -11.26 -1.46 18.08
C TYR A 105 -9.96 -2.21 18.36
N PRO A 106 -9.42 -2.15 19.59
CA PRO A 106 -8.05 -2.61 19.88
C PRO A 106 -7.81 -4.09 19.53
N ASN A 107 -8.87 -4.91 19.49
CA ASN A 107 -8.79 -6.34 19.16
C ASN A 107 -8.87 -6.66 17.65
N THR A 108 -9.23 -5.69 16.80
CA THR A 108 -9.42 -5.93 15.34
C THR A 108 -8.84 -4.82 14.46
N ARG A 109 -8.50 -3.67 15.03
CA ARG A 109 -8.01 -2.47 14.35
C ARG A 109 -6.80 -1.94 15.11
N HIS A 110 -5.63 -2.34 14.65
CA HIS A 110 -4.34 -1.87 15.15
C HIS A 110 -3.91 -0.51 14.53
N LYS A 111 -4.84 0.18 13.86
CA LYS A 111 -4.61 1.46 13.14
C LYS A 111 -5.72 2.47 13.39
N TRP A 112 -5.35 3.64 13.89
CA TRP A 112 -6.24 4.77 14.12
C TRP A 112 -6.15 5.81 13.01
N LEU A 113 -4.97 6.00 12.44
CA LEU A 113 -4.71 6.88 11.31
C LEU A 113 -4.14 6.08 10.15
N THR A 114 -4.56 6.45 8.94
CA THR A 114 -3.91 6.07 7.70
C THR A 114 -3.51 7.33 6.95
N ILE A 115 -2.25 7.42 6.54
CA ILE A 115 -1.74 8.46 5.64
C ILE A 115 -1.56 7.83 4.26
N TYR A 116 -2.09 8.51 3.24
CA TYR A 116 -2.05 8.06 1.85
C TYR A 116 -0.93 8.78 1.11
N MET A 117 -0.01 7.99 0.54
CA MET A 117 1.03 8.49 -0.35
C MET A 117 0.92 7.77 -1.71
N PRO A 118 0.08 8.27 -2.64
CA PRO A 118 0.08 7.77 -4.02
C PRO A 118 1.46 7.96 -4.67
N VAL A 119 1.70 7.33 -5.82
CA VAL A 119 3.00 7.42 -6.54
C VAL A 119 3.45 8.88 -6.71
N SER A 120 2.53 9.78 -7.04
CA SER A 120 2.76 11.23 -7.20
C SER A 120 3.29 11.91 -5.93
N SER A 121 2.99 11.37 -4.75
CA SER A 121 3.42 11.89 -3.46
C SER A 121 4.74 11.30 -2.97
N LEU A 122 5.20 10.17 -3.51
CA LEU A 122 6.43 9.51 -3.07
C LEU A 122 7.71 10.39 -3.10
N PRO A 123 7.88 11.40 -4.00
CA PRO A 123 9.03 12.31 -3.91
C PRO A 123 9.15 13.02 -2.56
N TYR A 124 8.02 13.22 -1.88
CA TYR A 124 7.95 13.95 -0.61
C TYR A 124 8.02 13.04 0.62
N TYR A 125 8.25 11.73 0.44
CA TYR A 125 8.29 10.79 1.56
C TYR A 125 9.36 11.17 2.59
N LYS A 126 10.55 11.60 2.16
CA LYS A 126 11.61 12.02 3.10
C LYS A 126 11.22 13.25 3.92
N GLU A 127 10.51 14.20 3.30
CA GLU A 127 9.98 15.38 4.00
C GLU A 127 9.00 14.94 5.10
N LEU A 128 8.09 14.01 4.79
CA LEU A 128 7.17 13.43 5.77
C LEU A 128 7.92 12.73 6.91
N ILE A 129 8.92 11.91 6.60
CA ILE A 129 9.74 11.21 7.60
C ILE A 129 10.47 12.18 8.53
N ASN A 130 11.02 13.27 8.02
CA ASN A 130 11.67 14.28 8.86
C ASN A 130 10.67 14.92 9.84
N ILE A 131 9.40 15.10 9.44
CA ILE A 131 8.34 15.61 10.33
C ILE A 131 7.98 14.58 11.40
N PHE A 132 7.94 13.29 11.08
CA PHE A 132 7.78 12.22 12.08
C PHE A 132 8.89 12.30 13.14
N GLU A 133 10.15 12.39 12.72
CA GLU A 133 11.31 12.48 13.62
C GLU A 133 11.25 13.73 14.51
N LYS A 134 10.93 14.90 13.92
CA LYS A 134 10.70 16.17 14.64
C LYS A 134 9.62 16.04 15.72
N ASN A 135 8.62 15.20 15.48
CA ASN A 135 7.50 14.95 16.40
C ASN A 135 7.74 13.75 17.36
N GLY A 136 9.01 13.36 17.56
CA GLY A 136 9.39 12.37 18.56
C GLY A 136 9.27 10.91 18.12
N MET A 137 9.15 10.67 16.81
CA MET A 137 9.10 9.31 16.24
C MET A 137 10.36 9.07 15.39
N PRO A 138 11.51 8.74 16.00
CA PRO A 138 12.73 8.41 15.26
C PRO A 138 12.49 7.23 14.33
N ILE A 139 12.79 7.40 13.04
CA ILE A 139 12.47 6.40 12.03
C ILE A 139 13.57 5.34 11.95
N ASN A 140 13.20 4.09 12.26
CA ASN A 140 14.07 2.92 12.18
C ASN A 140 13.32 1.76 11.52
N PRO A 141 13.37 1.66 10.18
CA PRO A 141 12.72 0.60 9.42
C PRO A 141 13.18 -0.80 9.85
N GLN A 142 12.21 -1.70 10.03
CA GLN A 142 12.38 -3.10 10.36
C GLN A 142 11.59 -3.94 9.36
N VAL A 143 12.30 -4.73 8.56
CA VAL A 143 11.73 -5.67 7.59
C VAL A 143 11.96 -7.09 8.10
N ASP A 144 10.87 -7.81 8.37
CA ASP A 144 10.93 -9.20 8.84
C ASP A 144 11.59 -10.09 7.78
N THR A 145 12.59 -10.86 8.20
CA THR A 145 13.44 -11.69 7.33
C THR A 145 13.32 -13.16 7.71
N TYR A 146 13.16 -14.05 6.73
CA TYR A 146 13.00 -15.49 6.92
C TYR A 146 14.26 -16.26 6.47
N LEU A 147 14.48 -17.45 7.05
CA LEU A 147 15.66 -18.29 6.79
C LEU A 147 15.83 -18.67 5.31
N ASP A 148 14.74 -18.67 4.55
CA ASP A 148 14.70 -18.99 3.13
C ASP A 148 14.91 -17.76 2.23
N GLY A 149 15.37 -16.63 2.78
CA GLY A 149 15.67 -15.43 1.99
C GLY A 149 14.45 -14.61 1.58
N LYS A 150 13.27 -14.90 2.14
CA LYS A 150 12.05 -14.11 1.96
C LYS A 150 12.01 -12.93 2.93
N TYR A 151 11.44 -11.82 2.48
CA TYR A 151 11.26 -10.61 3.28
C TYR A 151 9.79 -10.23 3.31
N GLU A 152 9.18 -10.10 4.49
CA GLU A 152 7.77 -9.75 4.57
C GLU A 152 7.55 -8.25 4.37
N ILE A 153 6.70 -7.91 3.40
CA ILE A 153 6.39 -6.52 3.00
C ILE A 153 4.94 -6.13 3.27
N SER A 154 4.16 -7.01 3.90
CA SER A 154 2.76 -6.77 4.28
C SER A 154 2.64 -5.66 5.33
N ARG A 155 3.62 -5.57 6.26
CA ARG A 155 3.69 -4.58 7.35
C ARG A 155 5.13 -4.26 7.70
N ILE A 156 5.72 -3.26 7.05
CA ILE A 156 7.09 -2.83 7.34
C ILE A 156 7.06 -1.78 8.45
N TYR A 157 7.52 -2.14 9.65
CA TYR A 157 7.53 -1.19 10.77
C TYR A 157 8.61 -0.14 10.54
N ILE A 158 8.27 1.14 10.70
CA ILE A 158 9.22 2.25 10.60
C ILE A 158 9.43 2.96 11.93
N TYR A 159 8.57 2.70 12.92
CA TYR A 159 8.71 3.18 14.28
C TYR A 159 8.10 2.17 15.26
N THR A 160 8.80 1.87 16.34
CA THR A 160 8.32 1.09 17.48
C THR A 160 8.35 1.97 18.73
N TYR A 161 7.31 1.87 19.58
CA TYR A 161 7.31 2.65 20.80
C TYR A 161 8.36 2.11 21.77
N PRO A 162 9.00 2.99 22.57
CA PRO A 162 10.01 2.57 23.54
C PRO A 162 9.43 1.72 24.68
N GLU A 163 8.14 1.89 24.98
CA GLU A 163 7.46 1.14 26.04
C GLU A 163 7.11 -0.29 25.57
N PRO A 164 7.47 -1.32 26.36
CA PRO A 164 7.02 -2.69 26.10
C PRO A 164 5.50 -2.79 26.25
N TYR A 165 4.86 -3.52 25.34
CA TYR A 165 3.43 -3.82 25.40
C TYR A 165 3.14 -5.04 26.27
N GLU A 166 4.05 -6.02 26.23
CA GLU A 166 4.07 -7.23 27.08
C GLU A 166 5.51 -7.49 27.55
N GLU A 167 5.67 -8.40 28.51
CA GLU A 167 6.99 -8.82 28.99
C GLU A 167 7.83 -9.33 27.81
N ASN A 168 8.88 -8.59 27.43
CA ASN A 168 9.77 -8.85 26.30
C ASN A 168 9.19 -8.60 24.87
N GLN A 169 8.09 -7.86 24.72
CA GLN A 169 7.61 -7.43 23.40
C GLN A 169 7.48 -5.91 23.28
N GLN A 170 8.19 -5.33 22.31
CA GLN A 170 8.13 -3.91 22.02
C GLN A 170 6.81 -3.57 21.30
N ARG A 171 6.13 -2.51 21.73
CA ARG A 171 4.86 -2.11 21.11
C ARG A 171 5.11 -1.64 19.68
N LYS A 172 4.59 -2.41 18.72
CA LYS A 172 4.57 -2.08 17.29
C LYS A 172 3.86 -0.73 17.07
N GLY A 173 4.58 0.21 16.44
CA GLY A 173 4.14 1.60 16.31
C GLY A 173 3.62 1.91 14.91
N VAL A 174 4.39 2.65 14.12
CA VAL A 174 4.03 3.03 12.75
C VAL A 174 4.54 1.98 11.78
N PHE A 175 3.70 1.58 10.83
CA PHE A 175 4.12 0.70 9.75
C PHE A 175 3.66 1.19 8.38
N VAL A 176 4.40 0.79 7.37
CA VAL A 176 4.18 1.09 5.95
C VAL A 176 3.79 -0.19 5.23
N ARG A 177 2.88 -0.07 4.28
CA ARG A 177 2.61 -1.13 3.30
C ARG A 177 2.44 -0.57 1.90
N TYR A 178 2.74 -1.39 0.91
CA TYR A 178 2.29 -1.13 -0.45
C TYR A 178 0.78 -1.41 -0.56
N SER A 179 0.13 -0.74 -1.50
CA SER A 179 -1.28 -0.97 -1.79
C SER A 179 -1.46 -1.07 -3.30
N PRO A 180 -1.86 -2.24 -3.84
CA PRO A 180 -2.14 -2.39 -5.27
C PRO A 180 -3.35 -1.56 -5.71
N TYR A 181 -4.22 -1.22 -4.75
CA TYR A 181 -5.28 -0.24 -4.95
C TYR A 181 -5.38 0.66 -3.73
N PHE A 182 -5.33 1.97 -3.95
CA PHE A 182 -5.61 2.93 -2.89
C PHE A 182 -7.10 2.94 -2.52
N THR A 183 -7.95 2.61 -3.48
CA THR A 183 -9.41 2.53 -3.36
C THR A 183 -9.87 1.08 -3.48
N ALA A 184 -10.78 0.64 -2.60
CA ALA A 184 -11.15 -0.76 -2.41
C ALA A 184 -11.77 -1.50 -3.62
N GLN A 185 -11.96 -0.83 -4.77
CA GLN A 185 -12.81 -1.27 -5.88
C GLN A 185 -12.22 -0.99 -7.28
N ALA A 186 -10.90 -0.88 -7.41
CA ALA A 186 -10.30 -0.51 -8.69
C ALA A 186 -10.36 -1.63 -9.75
N CYS A 187 -10.55 -1.21 -11.00
CA CYS A 187 -10.66 -2.06 -12.17
C CYS A 187 -9.33 -2.08 -12.93
N ILE A 188 -8.68 -3.24 -13.03
CA ILE A 188 -7.43 -3.36 -13.81
C ILE A 188 -7.76 -3.51 -15.30
N PRO A 189 -7.37 -2.54 -16.16
CA PRO A 189 -7.67 -2.60 -17.59
C PRO A 189 -7.09 -3.85 -18.28
N ASP A 190 -5.88 -4.26 -17.91
CA ASP A 190 -5.21 -5.43 -18.49
C ASP A 190 -5.99 -6.73 -18.24
N ILE A 191 -6.50 -6.94 -17.02
CA ILE A 191 -7.32 -8.11 -16.70
C ILE A 191 -8.65 -8.04 -17.47
N GLY A 192 -9.26 -6.85 -17.53
CA GLY A 192 -10.48 -6.65 -18.32
C GLY A 192 -10.29 -7.00 -19.80
N LYS A 193 -9.15 -6.65 -20.38
CA LYS A 193 -8.79 -7.03 -21.76
C LYS A 193 -8.63 -8.53 -21.91
N ILE A 194 -7.89 -9.20 -21.02
CA ILE A 194 -7.71 -10.66 -21.04
C ILE A 194 -9.06 -11.39 -20.99
N VAL A 195 -9.96 -10.97 -20.08
CA VAL A 195 -11.31 -11.52 -19.96
C VAL A 195 -12.07 -11.39 -21.28
N ASN A 196 -12.09 -10.19 -21.87
CA ASN A 196 -12.79 -9.93 -23.12
C ASN A 196 -12.25 -10.78 -24.28
N ASP A 197 -10.92 -10.89 -24.40
CA ASP A 197 -10.26 -11.69 -25.43
C ASP A 197 -10.63 -13.18 -25.28
N MET A 198 -10.69 -13.71 -24.06
CA MET A 198 -11.11 -15.09 -23.80
C MET A 198 -12.59 -15.31 -24.15
N LEU A 199 -13.47 -14.37 -23.79
CA LEU A 199 -14.90 -14.45 -24.07
C LEU A 199 -15.19 -14.41 -25.58
N MET A 200 -14.49 -13.57 -26.34
CA MET A 200 -14.64 -13.46 -27.80
C MET A 200 -14.25 -14.74 -28.54
N ASN A 201 -13.43 -15.60 -27.93
CA ASN A 201 -12.97 -16.86 -28.50
C ASN A 201 -13.91 -18.05 -28.24
N ILE A 202 -15.02 -17.86 -27.50
CA ILE A 202 -16.01 -18.91 -27.27
C ILE A 202 -16.77 -19.18 -28.58
N LYS A 203 -16.61 -20.40 -29.12
CA LYS A 203 -17.24 -20.84 -30.38
C LYS A 203 -18.35 -21.86 -30.15
N THR A 204 -19.38 -21.52 -29.37
CA THR A 204 -20.57 -22.38 -29.23
C THR A 204 -21.87 -21.58 -29.24
N LYS A 205 -22.91 -22.17 -29.85
CA LYS A 205 -24.27 -21.63 -29.86
C LYS A 205 -25.14 -22.23 -28.74
N ASP A 206 -24.65 -23.26 -28.04
CA ASP A 206 -25.36 -23.88 -26.92
C ASP A 206 -25.26 -22.98 -25.67
N PRO A 207 -26.39 -22.46 -25.15
CA PRO A 207 -26.42 -21.63 -23.94
C PRO A 207 -25.82 -22.32 -22.70
N ASN A 208 -25.94 -23.64 -22.58
CA ASN A 208 -25.40 -24.37 -21.42
C ASN A 208 -23.88 -24.50 -21.51
N GLN A 209 -23.34 -24.80 -22.68
CA GLN A 209 -21.89 -24.78 -22.89
C GLN A 209 -21.31 -23.38 -22.71
N ASN A 210 -21.99 -22.34 -23.20
CA ASN A 210 -21.58 -20.95 -22.97
C ASN A 210 -21.45 -20.61 -21.48
N LYS A 211 -22.43 -21.01 -20.66
CA LYS A 211 -22.36 -20.83 -19.20
C LYS A 211 -21.15 -21.53 -18.58
N ILE A 212 -20.83 -22.74 -19.02
CA ILE A 212 -19.68 -23.51 -18.53
C ILE A 212 -18.37 -22.79 -18.91
N TYR A 213 -18.22 -22.33 -20.15
CA TYR A 213 -17.03 -21.60 -20.58
C TYR A 213 -16.83 -20.30 -19.82
N ILE A 214 -17.89 -19.50 -19.64
CA ILE A 214 -17.84 -18.26 -18.85
C ILE A 214 -17.40 -18.55 -17.43
N LYS A 215 -17.93 -19.61 -16.80
CA LYS A 215 -17.52 -20.02 -15.45
C LYS A 215 -16.04 -20.40 -15.41
N ASN A 216 -15.57 -21.21 -16.35
CA ASN A 216 -14.16 -21.61 -16.41
C ASN A 216 -13.21 -20.42 -16.59
N ILE A 217 -13.59 -19.43 -17.41
CA ILE A 217 -12.83 -18.18 -17.57
C ILE A 217 -12.83 -17.41 -16.26
N SER A 218 -13.98 -17.25 -15.61
CA SER A 218 -14.08 -16.55 -14.32
C SER A 218 -13.21 -17.22 -13.25
N ASP A 219 -13.25 -18.56 -13.14
CA ASP A 219 -12.48 -19.33 -12.18
C ASP A 219 -10.97 -19.22 -12.46
N PHE A 220 -10.57 -19.23 -13.74
CA PHE A 220 -9.19 -19.00 -14.15
C PHE A 220 -8.71 -17.60 -13.77
N ILE A 221 -9.51 -16.56 -14.07
CA ILE A 221 -9.16 -15.17 -13.78
C ILE A 221 -9.05 -14.94 -12.28
N GLU A 222 -9.97 -15.51 -11.49
CA GLU A 222 -9.93 -15.42 -10.03
C GLU A 222 -8.65 -16.05 -9.48
N ARG A 223 -8.35 -17.30 -9.88
CA ARG A 223 -7.20 -18.04 -9.36
C ARG A 223 -5.85 -17.43 -9.79
N THR A 224 -5.73 -17.03 -11.05
CA THR A 224 -4.45 -16.58 -11.63
C THR A 224 -4.12 -15.15 -11.20
N TYR A 225 -5.12 -14.26 -11.20
CA TYR A 225 -4.90 -12.81 -11.03
C TYR A 225 -5.51 -12.28 -9.72
N TRP A 226 -6.83 -12.39 -9.55
CA TRP A 226 -7.53 -11.68 -8.47
C TRP A 226 -7.16 -12.16 -7.07
N SER A 227 -6.91 -13.46 -6.90
CA SER A 227 -6.48 -14.06 -5.63
C SER A 227 -5.17 -13.46 -5.08
N LYS A 228 -4.38 -12.81 -5.94
CA LYS A 228 -3.08 -12.20 -5.60
C LYS A 228 -3.12 -10.68 -5.57
N ILE A 229 -3.87 -10.05 -6.46
CA ILE A 229 -3.81 -8.59 -6.65
C ILE A 229 -4.89 -7.86 -5.85
N ARG A 230 -6.08 -8.46 -5.61
CA ARG A 230 -7.22 -7.75 -4.99
C ARG A 230 -6.86 -7.08 -3.66
N ASP A 231 -7.38 -5.86 -3.44
CA ASP A 231 -7.10 -5.07 -2.22
C ASP A 231 -7.51 -5.82 -0.95
N ASP A 232 -8.57 -6.62 -0.99
CA ASP A 232 -9.03 -7.38 0.16
C ASP A 232 -8.02 -8.44 0.62
N ARG A 233 -7.24 -9.03 -0.30
CA ARG A 233 -6.13 -9.95 0.04
C ARG A 233 -4.99 -9.21 0.74
N TRP A 234 -4.67 -8.02 0.26
CA TRP A 234 -3.63 -7.16 0.85
C TRP A 234 -4.08 -6.56 2.19
N ARG A 235 -5.37 -6.27 2.32
CA ARG A 235 -5.99 -5.82 3.57
C ARG A 235 -6.08 -6.95 4.58
N ASP A 236 -6.38 -8.18 4.16
CA ASP A 236 -6.32 -9.36 5.03
C ASP A 236 -4.90 -9.58 5.56
N ALA A 237 -3.88 -9.44 4.71
CA ALA A 237 -2.49 -9.46 5.15
C ALA A 237 -2.17 -8.36 6.19
N GLU A 238 -2.71 -7.17 5.99
CA GLU A 238 -2.59 -6.04 6.91
C GLU A 238 -3.38 -6.23 8.21
N ASP A 239 -4.58 -6.78 8.19
CA ASP A 239 -5.48 -6.79 9.35
C ASP A 239 -5.35 -8.08 10.17
N THR A 240 -5.29 -9.24 9.51
CA THR A 240 -5.28 -10.56 10.16
C THR A 240 -3.92 -11.24 10.09
N GLY A 241 -3.15 -10.98 9.03
CA GLY A 241 -1.90 -11.68 8.76
C GLY A 241 -2.08 -13.11 8.24
N HIS A 242 -3.33 -13.51 7.92
CA HIS A 242 -3.60 -14.81 7.31
C HIS A 242 -2.97 -14.93 5.93
N THR A 243 -3.06 -13.88 5.12
CA THR A 243 -2.32 -13.76 3.87
C THR A 243 -0.96 -13.09 4.16
N ARG A 244 0.13 -13.64 3.63
CA ARG A 244 1.48 -13.09 3.83
C ARG A 244 2.06 -12.67 2.50
N ILE A 245 2.76 -11.54 2.49
CA ILE A 245 3.29 -10.94 1.26
C ILE A 245 4.79 -10.84 1.38
N PHE A 246 5.49 -11.53 0.48
CA PHE A 246 6.94 -11.63 0.52
C PHE A 246 7.58 -10.96 -0.69
N ALA A 247 8.62 -10.17 -0.45
CA ALA A 247 9.62 -9.84 -1.45
C ALA A 247 10.67 -10.95 -1.47
N VAL A 248 11.03 -11.43 -2.67
CA VAL A 248 12.08 -12.41 -2.90
C VAL A 248 13.20 -11.81 -3.76
N SER A 249 14.42 -12.29 -3.57
CA SER A 249 15.56 -11.91 -4.39
C SER A 249 15.53 -12.62 -5.76
N ARG A 250 16.27 -12.08 -6.74
CA ARG A 250 16.49 -12.76 -8.02
C ARG A 250 17.15 -14.13 -7.84
N SER A 251 18.12 -14.23 -6.95
CA SER A 251 18.77 -15.51 -6.60
C SER A 251 17.75 -16.53 -6.10
N TRP A 252 16.84 -16.12 -5.19
CA TRP A 252 15.76 -16.98 -4.72
C TRP A 252 14.84 -17.45 -5.85
N LEU A 253 14.45 -16.56 -6.77
CA LEU A 253 13.63 -16.94 -7.94
C LEU A 253 14.31 -18.00 -8.80
N SER A 254 15.62 -17.86 -8.99
CA SER A 254 16.42 -18.78 -9.80
C SER A 254 16.55 -20.15 -9.15
N GLU A 255 16.76 -20.20 -7.83
CA GLU A 255 16.85 -21.44 -7.05
C GLU A 255 15.53 -22.20 -6.97
N ASN A 256 14.40 -21.47 -6.98
CA ASN A 256 13.06 -22.03 -6.82
C ASN A 256 12.30 -22.20 -8.14
N GLU A 257 12.95 -21.94 -9.28
CA GLU A 257 12.34 -21.91 -10.60
C GLU A 257 11.49 -23.17 -10.91
N ARG A 258 11.99 -24.35 -10.53
CA ARG A 258 11.33 -25.64 -10.79
C ARG A 258 10.05 -25.87 -9.98
N ILE A 259 9.88 -25.15 -8.88
CA ILE A 259 8.72 -25.28 -7.98
C ILE A 259 7.91 -23.99 -7.92
N LEU A 260 8.26 -22.97 -8.71
CA LEU A 260 7.65 -21.66 -8.61
C LEU A 260 6.15 -21.73 -8.89
N ASP A 261 5.72 -22.51 -9.89
CA ASP A 261 4.30 -22.74 -10.16
C ASP A 261 3.58 -23.30 -8.92
N TYR A 262 4.15 -24.30 -8.24
CA TYR A 262 3.59 -24.84 -7.00
C TYR A 262 3.48 -23.79 -5.90
N LEU A 263 4.52 -22.98 -5.69
CA LEU A 263 4.52 -21.91 -4.68
C LEU A 263 3.45 -20.83 -4.97
N LEU A 264 3.20 -20.53 -6.25
CA LEU A 264 2.21 -19.54 -6.68
C LEU A 264 0.75 -20.02 -6.58
N HIS A 265 0.53 -21.32 -6.35
CA HIS A 265 -0.80 -21.89 -6.13
C HIS A 265 -1.29 -21.73 -4.69
N ASP A 266 -0.40 -21.51 -3.72
CA ASP A 266 -0.77 -21.32 -2.31
C ASP A 266 -1.41 -19.93 -2.11
N PRO A 267 -2.72 -19.85 -1.78
CA PRO A 267 -3.38 -18.57 -1.59
C PRO A 267 -2.91 -17.84 -0.33
N SER A 268 -2.29 -18.54 0.65
CA SER A 268 -1.83 -17.93 1.90
C SER A 268 -0.58 -17.06 1.73
N SER A 269 0.14 -17.21 0.61
CA SER A 269 1.37 -16.50 0.32
C SER A 269 1.31 -15.78 -1.02
N ILE A 270 1.58 -14.49 -1.03
CA ILE A 270 1.76 -13.69 -2.24
C ILE A 270 3.25 -13.41 -2.39
N TYR A 271 3.83 -13.88 -3.49
CA TYR A 271 5.23 -13.64 -3.81
C TYR A 271 5.38 -12.44 -4.74
N THR A 272 6.35 -11.59 -4.42
CA THR A 272 6.70 -10.40 -5.18
C THR A 272 8.22 -10.35 -5.35
N PHE A 273 8.72 -9.66 -6.38
CA PHE A 273 10.11 -9.24 -6.45
C PHE A 273 10.19 -7.73 -6.61
N ILE A 274 11.32 -7.14 -6.22
CA ILE A 274 11.50 -5.69 -6.26
C ILE A 274 12.27 -5.30 -7.52
N THR A 275 11.66 -4.44 -8.34
CA THR A 275 12.38 -3.62 -9.33
C THR A 275 12.56 -2.21 -8.78
N LEU A 276 13.24 -1.34 -9.52
CA LEU A 276 13.36 0.07 -9.18
C LEU A 276 12.66 0.91 -10.23
N LYS A 277 11.87 1.87 -9.75
CA LYS A 277 11.10 2.79 -10.58
C LYS A 277 11.57 4.22 -10.32
N GLU A 278 11.97 4.90 -11.38
CA GLU A 278 12.09 6.36 -11.39
C GLU A 278 10.68 6.94 -11.47
N ILE A 279 10.35 7.86 -10.56
CA ILE A 279 9.05 8.56 -10.57
C ILE A 279 9.19 9.91 -11.29
N ASP A 280 8.05 10.54 -11.58
CA ASP A 280 7.95 11.62 -12.58
C ASP A 280 8.77 12.90 -12.26
N ASP A 281 9.34 13.02 -11.07
CA ASP A 281 10.27 14.11 -10.72
C ASP A 281 11.67 13.93 -11.36
N GLY A 282 11.94 12.78 -11.97
CA GLY A 282 13.19 12.43 -12.66
C GLY A 282 14.40 12.29 -11.73
N ARG A 283 14.17 12.14 -10.41
CA ARG A 283 15.24 12.11 -9.39
C ARG A 283 14.98 11.06 -8.32
N THR A 284 13.73 10.87 -7.96
CA THR A 284 13.37 9.93 -6.91
C THR A 284 13.23 8.55 -7.53
N ILE A 285 13.98 7.59 -6.97
CA ILE A 285 13.92 6.20 -7.37
C ILE A 285 13.36 5.40 -6.20
N VAL A 286 12.29 4.66 -6.43
CA VAL A 286 11.58 3.91 -5.39
C VAL A 286 11.56 2.41 -5.66
N PRO A 287 11.46 1.56 -4.64
CA PRO A 287 11.24 0.13 -4.80
C PRO A 287 9.83 -0.13 -5.34
N ASP A 288 9.75 -0.95 -6.38
CA ASP A 288 8.50 -1.31 -7.05
C ASP A 288 8.26 -2.82 -6.91
N PRO A 289 7.32 -3.23 -6.05
CA PRO A 289 6.94 -4.63 -5.95
C PRO A 289 6.22 -5.10 -7.21
N ASN A 290 6.70 -6.19 -7.79
CA ASN A 290 6.08 -6.88 -8.90
C ASN A 290 5.48 -8.19 -8.38
N ILE A 291 4.14 -8.26 -8.31
CA ILE A 291 3.43 -9.44 -7.82
C ILE A 291 3.55 -10.54 -8.86
N ILE A 292 4.10 -11.69 -8.48
CA ILE A 292 4.26 -12.81 -9.41
C ILE A 292 2.90 -13.46 -9.66
N LEU A 293 2.49 -13.51 -10.92
CA LEU A 293 1.19 -14.03 -11.32
C LEU A 293 1.28 -15.47 -11.81
N SER A 294 2.25 -15.73 -12.68
CA SER A 294 2.53 -17.04 -13.24
C SER A 294 3.97 -17.15 -13.72
N TYR A 295 4.42 -18.39 -13.92
CA TYR A 295 5.74 -18.68 -14.45
C TYR A 295 5.67 -19.85 -15.44
N ASP A 296 6.19 -19.64 -16.66
CA ASP A 296 6.34 -20.69 -17.65
C ASP A 296 7.79 -21.20 -17.67
N TRP A 297 7.97 -22.41 -17.15
CA TRP A 297 9.28 -23.05 -17.04
C TRP A 297 9.91 -23.39 -18.40
N ASN A 298 9.12 -23.55 -19.47
CA ASN A 298 9.63 -23.87 -20.79
C ASN A 298 10.28 -22.65 -21.43
N THR A 299 9.58 -21.52 -21.37
CA THR A 299 10.01 -20.25 -21.97
C THR A 299 10.83 -19.39 -21.03
N LYS A 300 10.94 -19.80 -19.75
CA LYS A 300 11.57 -19.04 -18.65
C LYS A 300 10.92 -17.68 -18.42
N GLN A 301 9.66 -17.54 -18.81
CA GLN A 301 8.92 -16.29 -18.76
C GLN A 301 8.13 -16.17 -17.46
N LEU A 302 8.41 -15.10 -16.73
CA LEU A 302 7.70 -14.70 -15.52
C LEU A 302 6.69 -13.61 -15.88
N GLU A 303 5.41 -13.85 -15.60
CA GLU A 303 4.38 -12.83 -15.71
C GLU A 303 4.12 -12.23 -14.32
N ALA A 304 4.19 -10.91 -14.22
CA ALA A 304 4.03 -10.20 -12.96
C ALA A 304 3.12 -8.97 -13.11
N TYR A 305 2.48 -8.56 -12.02
CA TYR A 305 1.78 -7.29 -11.91
C TYR A 305 2.71 -6.26 -11.29
N ASP A 306 3.13 -5.30 -12.10
CA ASP A 306 3.87 -4.11 -11.69
C ASP A 306 2.93 -3.24 -10.85
N LEU A 307 3.21 -3.17 -9.54
CA LEU A 307 2.28 -2.59 -8.58
C LEU A 307 2.19 -1.09 -8.78
N LEU A 308 3.31 -0.38 -8.99
CA LEU A 308 3.29 1.08 -9.08
C LEU A 308 2.83 1.62 -10.44
N ASN A 309 2.91 0.85 -11.53
CA ASN A 309 2.31 1.21 -12.82
C ASN A 309 0.95 0.57 -13.07
N ALA A 310 0.52 -0.32 -12.16
CA ALA A 310 -0.76 -1.02 -12.21
C ALA A 310 -1.02 -1.77 -13.53
N LYS A 311 -0.02 -2.51 -13.99
CA LYS A 311 -0.05 -3.22 -15.29
C LYS A 311 0.61 -4.59 -15.23
N ILE A 312 0.23 -5.47 -16.15
CA ILE A 312 0.86 -6.77 -16.33
C ILE A 312 2.11 -6.62 -17.22
N VAL A 313 3.23 -7.17 -16.74
CA VAL A 313 4.54 -7.13 -17.37
C VAL A 313 5.15 -8.52 -17.42
N LYS A 314 6.03 -8.75 -18.39
CA LYS A 314 6.72 -10.02 -18.59
C LYS A 314 8.23 -9.84 -18.43
N TYR A 315 8.82 -10.76 -17.70
CA TYR A 315 10.26 -10.83 -17.44
C TYR A 315 10.80 -12.16 -17.94
N ASN A 316 12.06 -12.18 -18.39
CA ASN A 316 12.73 -13.41 -18.79
C ASN A 316 13.83 -13.71 -17.77
N LEU A 317 13.66 -14.78 -16.99
CA LEU A 317 14.63 -15.17 -15.95
C LEU A 317 15.91 -15.81 -16.52
N SER A 318 15.92 -16.23 -17.79
CA SER A 318 17.12 -16.80 -18.43
C SER A 318 18.14 -15.75 -18.87
N ASN A 319 17.71 -14.50 -19.02
CA ASN A 319 18.61 -13.38 -19.28
C ASN A 319 19.06 -12.76 -17.95
N GLU A 320 20.22 -12.11 -17.94
CA GLU A 320 20.61 -11.23 -16.84
C GLU A 320 19.69 -10.00 -16.80
N ASP A 321 18.41 -10.20 -16.46
CA ASP A 321 17.48 -9.11 -16.24
C ASP A 321 17.89 -8.40 -14.94
N THR A 322 18.79 -7.44 -15.09
CA THR A 322 19.38 -6.64 -14.00
C THR A 322 18.35 -5.77 -13.28
N ARG A 323 17.10 -5.72 -13.78
CA ARG A 323 16.01 -4.96 -13.17
C ARG A 323 15.53 -5.58 -11.86
N ILE A 324 15.56 -6.92 -11.74
CA ILE A 324 15.13 -7.63 -10.53
C ILE A 324 16.24 -7.53 -9.47
N SER A 325 15.87 -7.10 -8.26
CA SER A 325 16.80 -6.96 -7.14
C SER A 325 17.30 -8.29 -6.58
N ASP A 326 18.60 -8.41 -6.35
CA ASP A 326 19.17 -9.38 -5.40
C ASP A 326 19.20 -8.87 -3.95
N HIS A 327 18.93 -7.57 -3.75
CA HIS A 327 19.00 -6.88 -2.46
C HIS A 327 17.67 -6.17 -2.13
N PRO A 328 16.51 -6.87 -2.12
CA PRO A 328 15.22 -6.24 -1.93
C PRO A 328 15.09 -5.58 -0.54
N LYS A 329 15.67 -6.18 0.50
CA LYS A 329 15.65 -5.62 1.86
C LYS A 329 16.37 -4.28 1.95
N GLU A 330 17.59 -4.23 1.45
CA GLU A 330 18.44 -3.04 1.48
C GLU A 330 17.77 -1.90 0.72
N ARG A 331 17.19 -2.18 -0.46
CA ARG A 331 16.44 -1.18 -1.24
C ARG A 331 15.23 -0.64 -0.49
N LEU A 332 14.47 -1.51 0.18
CA LEU A 332 13.32 -1.09 0.99
C LEU A 332 13.75 -0.25 2.20
N GLU A 333 14.75 -0.70 2.95
CA GLU A 333 15.26 0.04 4.11
C GLU A 333 15.83 1.41 3.73
N GLN A 334 16.54 1.50 2.60
CA GLN A 334 17.05 2.76 2.07
C GLN A 334 15.91 3.72 1.73
N PHE A 335 14.92 3.26 0.96
CA PHE A 335 13.75 4.06 0.63
C PHE A 335 13.02 4.56 1.88
N LEU A 336 12.79 3.67 2.86
CA LEU A 336 12.06 4.02 4.07
C LEU A 336 12.82 5.00 4.99
N LYS A 337 14.15 5.08 4.90
CA LYS A 337 14.97 6.06 5.63
C LYS A 337 15.14 7.38 4.87
N ASN A 338 15.33 7.29 3.55
CA ASN A 338 15.87 8.39 2.74
C ASN A 338 14.89 8.93 1.69
N GLY A 339 13.75 8.28 1.48
CA GLY A 339 12.81 8.60 0.39
C GLY A 339 13.28 8.17 -1.00
N THR A 340 14.50 7.64 -1.09
CA THR A 340 15.10 7.09 -2.31
C THR A 340 15.71 5.72 -2.02
N ALA A 341 15.59 4.80 -2.97
CA ALA A 341 16.19 3.48 -2.92
C ALA A 341 17.68 3.45 -3.31
N TYR A 342 18.19 4.56 -3.86
CA TYR A 342 19.60 4.76 -4.18
C TYR A 342 20.19 5.95 -3.41
N PRO A 343 21.46 5.89 -2.99
CA PRO A 343 22.18 7.05 -2.46
C PRO A 343 22.50 8.11 -3.51
#